data_AF-A0A351NG53-F1
#
_entry.id   AF-A0A351NG53-F1
#
_cell.length_a   1.000
_cell.length_b   1.000
_cell.length_c   1.000
_cell.angle_alpha   90.00
_cell.angle_beta   90.00
_cell.angle_gamma   90.00
#
_symmetry.space_group_name_H-M   'P 1'
#
loop_
_entity.id
_entity.type
_entity.pdbx_description
1 polymer ?
#
loop_
_entity_poly.entity_id
_entity_poly.type
_entity_poly.pdbx_seq_one_letter_code
_entity_poly.pdbx_strand_id
1 'polypeptide(L)'
;MRILKYMTMMVVALPLLIACRKTGHPEDFGLAVSAVWADEADADEDVKLERLWIFDSDGKPLMHSDWDDARELADRLFPIPQGEYTVALGVNISSPFGLSESGLSARDIAVRLEDAMSPFHAFYCTRDVHVSDASRVTTVEMQER
;
A
#
# COMPACT_ATOMS: atom_id res chain seq x y z
N MET A 1 29.70 -47.10 -26.05
CA MET A 1 28.32 -46.57 -26.24
C MET A 1 27.47 -46.45 -24.98
N ARG A 2 27.91 -46.91 -23.78
CA ARG A 2 27.14 -46.75 -22.53
C ARG A 2 27.35 -45.40 -21.85
N ILE A 3 28.56 -44.85 -21.93
CA ILE A 3 28.96 -43.56 -21.31
C ILE A 3 28.24 -42.36 -21.96
N LEU A 4 28.00 -42.42 -23.27
CA LEU A 4 27.31 -41.35 -24.01
C LEU A 4 25.84 -41.20 -23.61
N LYS A 5 25.17 -42.29 -23.21
CA LYS A 5 23.76 -42.28 -22.78
C LYS A 5 23.55 -41.61 -21.43
N TYR A 6 24.49 -41.78 -20.50
CA TYR A 6 24.42 -41.14 -19.17
C TYR A 6 24.69 -39.63 -19.26
N MET A 7 25.55 -39.22 -20.19
CA MET A 7 25.87 -37.81 -20.41
C MET A 7 24.68 -37.04 -21.00
N THR A 8 23.92 -37.63 -21.94
CA THR A 8 22.70 -37.01 -22.48
C THR A 8 21.58 -36.91 -21.45
N MET A 9 21.47 -37.88 -20.53
CA MET A 9 20.43 -37.86 -19.48
C MET A 9 20.68 -36.77 -18.43
N MET A 10 21.95 -36.47 -18.11
CA MET A 10 22.30 -35.44 -17.12
C MET A 10 22.08 -34.01 -17.63
N VAL A 11 22.27 -33.78 -18.94
CA VAL A 11 22.08 -32.47 -19.58
C VAL A 11 20.60 -32.07 -19.68
N VAL A 12 19.69 -33.04 -19.80
CA VAL A 12 18.23 -32.80 -19.83
C VAL A 12 17.65 -32.58 -18.43
N ALA A 13 18.29 -33.11 -17.38
CA ALA A 13 17.87 -32.93 -16.00
C ALA A 13 18.26 -31.56 -15.39
N LEU A 14 19.32 -30.94 -15.90
CA LEU A 14 19.82 -29.66 -15.39
C LEU A 14 18.84 -28.47 -15.53
N PRO A 15 18.13 -28.27 -16.66
CA PRO A 15 17.15 -27.17 -16.77
C PRO A 15 15.88 -27.41 -15.96
N LEU A 16 15.57 -28.65 -15.57
CA LEU A 16 14.39 -28.97 -14.75
C LEU A 16 14.56 -28.54 -13.28
N LEU A 17 15.79 -28.27 -12.83
CA LEU A 17 16.07 -27.80 -11.48
C LEU A 17 16.06 -26.26 -11.35
N ILE A 18 15.95 -25.53 -12.47
CA ILE A 18 16.00 -24.05 -12.51
C ILE A 18 14.59 -23.44 -12.51
N ALA A 19 13.54 -24.26 -12.64
CA ALA A 19 12.16 -23.80 -12.75
C ALA A 19 11.41 -23.74 -11.41
N CYS A 20 12.02 -23.14 -10.38
CA CYS A 20 11.29 -22.73 -9.17
C CYS A 20 11.92 -21.44 -8.64
N ARG A 21 11.80 -20.36 -9.42
CA ARG A 21 11.92 -19.02 -8.83
C ARG A 21 10.64 -18.85 -8.01
N LYS A 22 10.75 -18.95 -6.68
CA LYS A 22 9.64 -18.67 -5.78
C LYS A 22 9.33 -17.18 -5.90
N THR A 23 8.51 -16.80 -6.86
CA THR A 23 7.87 -15.49 -6.87
C THR A 23 6.95 -15.51 -5.66
N GLY A 24 7.25 -14.67 -4.67
CA GLY A 24 6.41 -14.54 -3.49
C GLY A 24 4.96 -14.38 -3.92
N HIS A 25 4.10 -15.27 -3.47
CA HIS A 25 2.69 -15.10 -3.75
C HIS A 25 2.16 -13.93 -2.90
N PRO A 26 1.17 -13.15 -3.37
CA PRO A 26 0.64 -12.03 -2.59
C PRO A 26 0.09 -12.44 -1.22
N GLU A 27 -0.27 -13.71 -1.00
CA GLU A 27 -0.65 -14.25 0.31
C GLU A 27 0.54 -14.52 1.26
N ASP A 28 1.78 -14.52 0.77
CA ASP A 28 2.97 -14.74 1.58
C ASP A 28 3.36 -13.48 2.37
N PHE A 29 2.95 -12.31 1.88
CA PHE A 29 3.34 -10.98 2.33
C PHE A 29 2.12 -10.08 2.56
N GLY A 30 2.27 -9.04 3.37
CA GLY A 30 1.21 -8.06 3.53
C GLY A 30 1.67 -6.72 4.05
N LEU A 31 0.83 -5.72 3.82
CA LEU A 31 1.00 -4.36 4.26
C LEU A 31 -0.10 -4.03 5.28
N ALA A 32 0.29 -3.56 6.46
CA ALA A 32 -0.61 -2.98 7.44
C ALA A 32 -0.39 -1.46 7.45
N VAL A 33 -1.49 -0.70 7.43
CA VAL A 33 -1.45 0.77 7.34
C VAL A 33 -2.14 1.32 8.57
N SER A 34 -1.53 2.30 9.22
CA SER A 34 -2.13 2.98 10.37
C SER A 34 -1.88 4.48 10.29
N ALA A 35 -2.87 5.27 10.73
CA ALA A 35 -2.73 6.70 10.91
C ALA A 35 -2.16 7.01 12.30
N VAL A 36 -1.26 7.97 12.39
CA VAL A 36 -0.72 8.48 13.66
C VAL A 36 -0.83 9.99 13.68
N TRP A 37 -1.47 10.53 14.70
CA TRP A 37 -1.62 11.97 14.91
C TRP A 37 -0.36 12.55 15.55
N ALA A 38 0.09 13.69 15.05
CA ALA A 38 1.27 14.36 15.59
C ALA A 38 0.92 15.19 16.84
N ASP A 39 -0.28 15.77 16.88
CA ASP A 39 -0.84 16.44 18.06
C ASP A 39 -1.91 15.54 18.69
N GLU A 40 -1.86 15.39 20.01
CA GLU A 40 -2.88 14.66 20.76
C GLU A 40 -4.23 15.41 20.73
N ALA A 41 -4.22 16.74 20.49
CA ALA A 41 -5.44 17.53 20.32
C ALA A 41 -6.24 17.13 19.07
N ASP A 42 -5.57 16.65 18.02
CA ASP A 42 -6.19 16.18 16.78
C ASP A 42 -6.63 14.71 16.87
N ALA A 43 -6.12 13.96 17.86
CA ALA A 43 -6.47 12.55 18.08
C ALA A 43 -7.89 12.34 18.63
N ASP A 44 -8.46 13.36 19.28
CA ASP A 44 -9.82 13.36 19.83
C ASP A 44 -10.87 13.94 18.84
N GLU A 45 -10.47 14.42 17.66
CA GLU A 45 -11.43 14.73 16.60
C GLU A 45 -12.08 13.42 16.12
N ASP A 46 -13.40 13.45 15.87
CA ASP A 46 -14.09 12.33 15.24
C ASP A 46 -13.44 12.08 13.86
N VAL A 47 -12.52 11.13 13.77
CA VAL A 47 -12.00 10.63 12.49
C VAL A 47 -13.13 9.86 11.83
N LYS A 48 -13.78 10.47 10.84
CA LYS A 48 -14.99 9.87 10.24
C LYS A 48 -14.72 9.09 8.98
N LEU A 49 -13.68 9.46 8.23
CA LEU A 49 -13.43 8.93 6.90
C LEU A 49 -11.94 8.90 6.60
N GLU A 50 -11.40 7.70 6.43
CA GLU A 50 -10.07 7.46 5.90
C GLU A 50 -10.17 6.90 4.48
N ARG A 51 -9.52 7.56 3.54
CA ARG A 51 -9.39 7.08 2.17
C ARG A 51 -7.96 6.64 1.93
N LEU A 52 -7.80 5.36 1.61
CA LEU A 52 -6.52 4.73 1.35
C LEU A 52 -6.35 4.49 -0.15
N TRP A 53 -5.19 4.87 -0.67
CA TRP A 53 -4.71 4.43 -1.97
C TRP A 53 -3.36 3.73 -1.83
N ILE A 54 -3.19 2.66 -2.61
CA ILE A 54 -1.91 1.99 -2.78
C ILE A 54 -1.56 2.02 -4.26
N PHE A 55 -0.39 2.55 -4.58
CA PHE A 55 0.17 2.61 -5.93
C PHE A 55 1.34 1.63 -6.05
N ASP A 56 1.46 1.00 -7.21
CA ASP A 56 2.64 0.20 -7.53
C ASP A 56 3.87 1.09 -7.84
N SER A 57 5.02 0.45 -8.10
CA SER A 57 6.28 1.12 -8.41
C SER A 57 6.24 2.02 -9.65
N ASP A 58 5.29 1.80 -10.56
CA ASP A 58 5.09 2.62 -11.77
C ASP A 58 4.12 3.79 -11.50
N GLY A 59 3.65 3.93 -10.26
CA GLY A 59 2.69 4.95 -9.84
C GLY A 59 1.26 4.66 -10.30
N LYS A 60 0.95 3.43 -10.71
CA LYS A 60 -0.40 3.02 -11.12
C LYS A 60 -1.21 2.61 -9.88
N PRO A 61 -2.51 2.93 -9.80
CA PRO A 61 -3.30 2.57 -8.64
C PRO A 61 -3.52 1.06 -8.63
N LEU A 62 -3.10 0.43 -7.55
CA LEU A 62 -3.33 -0.99 -7.25
C LEU A 62 -4.65 -1.16 -6.52
N MET A 63 -4.95 -0.26 -5.58
CA MET A 63 -6.12 -0.33 -4.71
C MET A 63 -6.55 1.06 -4.24
N HIS A 64 -7.87 1.21 -4.06
CA HIS A 64 -8.54 2.32 -3.39
C HIS A 64 -9.58 1.72 -2.43
N SER A 65 -9.59 2.15 -1.17
CA SER A 65 -10.65 1.83 -0.21
C SER A 65 -11.00 3.02 0.68
N ASP A 66 -12.27 3.16 1.02
CA ASP A 66 -12.78 4.11 2.01
C ASP A 66 -13.07 3.34 3.31
N TRP A 67 -12.76 3.95 4.46
CA TRP A 67 -12.89 3.36 5.78
C TRP A 67 -13.56 4.37 6.72
N ASP A 68 -14.53 3.92 7.49
CA ASP A 68 -15.26 4.76 8.44
C ASP A 68 -14.64 4.74 9.86
N ASP A 69 -13.67 3.85 10.11
CA ASP A 69 -12.97 3.69 11.40
C ASP A 69 -11.47 3.43 11.18
N ALA A 70 -10.63 4.30 11.75
CA ALA A 70 -9.17 4.20 11.71
C ALA A 70 -8.65 2.90 12.36
N ARG A 71 -9.35 2.38 13.36
CA ARG A 71 -8.98 1.11 14.01
C ARG A 71 -9.22 -0.07 13.09
N GLU A 72 -10.30 -0.04 12.32
CA GLU A 72 -10.59 -1.09 11.35
C GLU A 72 -9.55 -1.10 10.22
N LEU A 73 -9.11 0.09 9.76
CA LEU A 73 -7.99 0.18 8.82
C LEU A 73 -6.70 -0.37 9.44
N ALA A 74 -6.36 0.00 10.67
CA ALA A 74 -5.15 -0.44 11.35
C ALA A 74 -5.09 -1.96 11.59
N ASP A 75 -6.25 -2.58 11.86
CA ASP A 75 -6.37 -4.03 12.01
C ASP A 75 -6.33 -4.78 10.66
N ARG A 76 -6.39 -4.05 9.53
CA ARG A 76 -6.40 -4.65 8.20
C ARG A 76 -4.99 -4.99 7.72
N LEU A 77 -4.81 -6.25 7.32
CA LEU A 77 -3.66 -6.70 6.55
C LEU A 77 -4.01 -6.82 5.07
N PHE A 78 -3.36 -6.02 4.23
CA PHE A 78 -3.52 -6.06 2.77
C PHE A 78 -2.53 -7.04 2.16
N PRO A 79 -2.99 -8.14 1.52
CA PRO A 79 -2.09 -9.11 0.89
C PRO A 79 -1.49 -8.50 -0.38
N ILE A 80 -0.19 -8.19 -0.36
CA ILE A 80 0.53 -7.62 -1.49
C ILE A 80 1.90 -8.28 -1.62
N PRO A 81 2.41 -8.51 -2.85
CA PRO A 81 3.68 -9.18 -3.03
C PRO A 81 4.86 -8.28 -2.61
N GLN A 82 6.06 -8.85 -2.62
CA GLN A 82 7.29 -8.09 -2.43
C GLN A 82 7.45 -7.03 -3.53
N GLY A 83 7.81 -5.81 -3.15
CA GLY A 83 7.96 -4.71 -4.10
C GLY A 83 8.04 -3.33 -3.46
N GLU A 84 8.14 -2.33 -4.32
CA GLU A 84 8.03 -0.91 -3.96
C GLU A 84 6.60 -0.43 -4.19
N TYR A 85 6.08 0.34 -3.23
CA TYR A 85 4.74 0.89 -3.27
C TYR A 85 4.75 2.33 -2.77
N THR A 86 3.82 3.14 -3.25
CA THR A 86 3.48 4.42 -2.61
C THR A 86 2.10 4.26 -1.97
N VAL A 87 2.01 4.56 -0.68
CA VAL A 87 0.75 4.60 0.07
C VAL A 87 0.33 6.05 0.19
N ALA A 88 -0.94 6.34 -0.08
CA ALA A 88 -1.53 7.65 0.22
C ALA A 88 -2.71 7.46 1.16
N LEU A 89 -2.81 8.35 2.15
CA LEU A 89 -3.91 8.36 3.12
C LEU A 89 -4.51 9.76 3.17
N GLY A 90 -5.82 9.83 2.99
CA GLY A 90 -6.63 11.02 3.20
C GLY A 90 -7.55 10.84 4.39
N VAL A 91 -7.62 11.83 5.27
CA VAL A 91 -8.47 11.78 6.48
C VAL A 91 -9.44 12.95 6.45
N ASN A 92 -10.70 12.68 6.81
CA ASN A 92 -11.79 13.65 6.87
C ASN A 92 -12.03 14.43 5.55
N ILE A 93 -11.72 13.80 4.40
CA ILE A 93 -11.94 14.38 3.08
C ILE A 93 -13.40 14.16 2.66
N SER A 94 -14.27 14.89 3.34
CA SER A 94 -15.71 14.98 3.06
C SER A 94 -16.14 16.43 3.16
N SER A 95 -17.33 16.75 2.65
CA SER A 95 -17.86 18.13 2.65
C SER A 95 -17.56 18.86 3.97
N PRO A 96 -16.91 20.05 3.92
CA PRO A 96 -16.70 20.89 2.74
C PRO A 96 -15.43 20.58 1.93
N PHE A 97 -14.71 19.52 2.24
CA PHE A 97 -13.56 19.06 1.45
C PHE A 97 -13.98 18.12 0.33
N GLY A 98 -13.43 18.35 -0.85
CA GLY A 98 -13.59 17.49 -2.01
C GLY A 98 -12.23 16.97 -2.49
N LEU A 99 -12.27 15.88 -3.27
CA LEU A 99 -11.10 15.41 -4.00
C LEU A 99 -11.19 15.79 -5.47
N SER A 100 -10.04 16.18 -5.99
CA SER A 100 -9.79 16.21 -7.42
C SER A 100 -8.78 15.16 -7.76
N GLU A 101 -9.25 14.06 -8.32
CA GLU A 101 -8.43 12.98 -8.87
C GLU A 101 -8.27 13.26 -10.38
N SER A 102 -7.28 14.07 -10.76
CA SER A 102 -7.04 14.40 -12.17
C SER A 102 -6.06 13.45 -12.87
N GLY A 103 -5.62 12.39 -12.19
CA GLY A 103 -4.62 11.46 -12.71
C GLY A 103 -4.63 10.11 -11.97
N LEU A 104 -3.66 9.27 -12.35
CA LEU A 104 -3.54 7.89 -11.86
C LEU A 104 -2.51 7.76 -10.73
N SER A 105 -1.85 8.84 -10.29
CA SER A 105 -0.79 8.78 -9.28
C SER A 105 -1.15 9.52 -8.00
N ALA A 106 -0.48 9.19 -6.89
CA ALA A 106 -0.65 9.89 -5.62
C ALA A 106 -0.48 11.42 -5.75
N ARG A 107 0.43 11.87 -6.62
CA ARG A 107 0.73 13.30 -6.82
C ARG A 107 -0.39 14.05 -7.52
N ASP A 108 -1.31 13.34 -8.17
CA ASP A 108 -2.44 13.91 -8.89
C ASP A 108 -3.70 14.01 -8.02
N ILE A 109 -3.63 13.55 -6.76
CA ILE A 109 -4.68 13.71 -5.77
C ILE A 109 -4.53 15.09 -5.13
N ALA A 110 -5.52 15.96 -5.37
CA ALA A 110 -5.61 17.26 -4.74
C ALA A 110 -6.82 17.33 -3.81
N VAL A 111 -6.59 17.75 -2.56
CA VAL A 111 -7.65 18.10 -1.61
C VAL A 111 -8.09 19.53 -1.89
N ARG A 112 -9.40 19.72 -2.09
CA ARG A 112 -10.01 21.02 -2.36
C ARG A 112 -10.91 21.42 -1.21
N LEU A 113 -10.88 22.69 -0.84
CA LEU A 113 -11.83 23.28 0.08
C LEU A 113 -12.96 23.92 -0.74
N GLU A 114 -14.18 23.39 -0.60
CA GLU A 114 -15.36 23.88 -1.33
C GLU A 114 -16.12 24.96 -0.54
N ASP A 115 -16.02 24.94 0.80
CA ASP A 115 -16.55 25.97 1.70
C ASP A 115 -15.52 26.29 2.81
N ALA A 116 -15.32 27.58 3.09
CA ALA A 116 -14.27 28.08 3.97
C ALA A 116 -14.52 27.85 5.47
N MET A 117 -15.71 27.36 5.85
CA MET A 117 -16.02 27.01 7.23
C MET A 117 -16.10 25.49 7.40
N SER A 118 -14.96 24.86 7.69
CA SER A 118 -14.94 23.46 8.15
C SER A 118 -14.80 23.40 9.67
N PRO A 119 -15.61 22.59 10.36
CA PRO A 119 -15.41 22.28 11.77
C PRO A 119 -14.35 21.20 12.03
N PHE A 120 -13.78 20.59 10.98
CA PHE A 120 -12.79 19.50 11.06
C PHE A 120 -11.55 19.80 10.22
N HIS A 121 -10.41 19.26 10.64
CA HIS A 121 -9.20 19.27 9.83
C HIS A 121 -9.22 18.12 8.81
N ALA A 122 -8.91 18.43 7.55
CA ALA A 122 -8.66 17.42 6.53
C ALA A 122 -7.16 17.25 6.33
N PHE A 123 -6.73 16.00 6.26
CA PHE A 123 -5.33 15.64 6.16
C PHE A 123 -5.07 14.76 4.94
N TYR A 124 -3.91 14.93 4.31
CA TYR A 124 -3.46 14.10 3.20
C TYR A 124 -1.95 13.88 3.30
N CYS A 125 -1.52 12.62 3.21
CA CYS A 125 -0.11 12.29 3.14
C CYS A 125 0.18 11.12 2.21
N THR A 126 1.46 11.02 1.86
CA THR A 126 2.00 9.94 1.03
C THR A 126 3.27 9.39 1.67
N ARG A 127 3.51 8.09 1.47
CA ARG A 127 4.70 7.40 1.97
C ARG A 127 5.12 6.29 1.04
N ASP A 128 6.39 6.28 0.68
CA ASP A 128 6.98 5.17 -0.06
C ASP A 128 7.31 4.02 0.91
N VAL A 129 6.99 2.79 0.50
CA VAL A 129 7.10 1.58 1.31
C VAL A 129 7.73 0.47 0.49
N HIS A 130 8.78 -0.13 1.05
CA HIS A 130 9.40 -1.34 0.53
C HIS A 130 8.86 -2.56 1.30
N VAL A 131 8.07 -3.40 0.63
CA VAL A 131 7.70 -4.72 1.18
C VAL A 131 8.82 -5.68 0.87
N SER A 132 9.51 -6.14 1.92
CA SER A 132 10.66 -7.04 1.82
C SER A 132 10.33 -8.46 2.25
N ASP A 133 11.24 -9.39 1.93
CA ASP A 133 11.15 -10.79 2.39
C ASP A 133 11.59 -11.00 3.84
N ALA A 134 12.26 -10.00 4.44
CA ALA A 134 12.75 -10.06 5.82
C ALA A 134 11.60 -10.07 6.85
N SER A 135 10.47 -9.45 6.51
CA SER A 135 9.26 -9.40 7.33
C SER A 135 8.04 -9.70 6.46
N ARG A 136 7.34 -10.79 6.75
CA ARG A 136 6.10 -11.16 6.04
C ARG A 136 5.03 -10.08 6.13
N VAL A 137 5.08 -9.22 7.15
CA VAL A 137 4.20 -8.06 7.29
C VAL A 137 5.07 -6.82 7.36
N THR A 138 4.75 -5.83 6.54
CA THR A 138 5.33 -4.49 6.59
C THR A 138 4.28 -3.55 7.19
N THR A 139 4.65 -2.76 8.19
CA THR A 139 3.76 -1.77 8.79
C THR A 139 4.17 -0.38 8.33
N VAL A 140 3.21 0.43 7.92
CA VAL A 140 3.41 1.84 7.58
C VAL A 140 2.56 2.72 8.48
N GLU A 141 3.22 3.66 9.13
CA GLU A 141 2.61 4.72 9.92
C GLU A 141 2.55 6.00 9.07
N MET A 142 1.33 6.50 8.91
CA MET A 142 1.01 7.69 8.14
C MET A 142 0.82 8.84 9.11
N GLN A 143 1.76 9.79 9.13
CA GLN A 143 1.81 10.85 10.14
C GLN A 143 1.36 12.18 9.56
N GLU A 144 0.51 12.89 10.31
CA GLU A 144 0.21 14.31 10.07
C GLU A 144 1.46 15.19 10.15
N ARG A 145 1.61 16.14 9.22
CA ARG A 145 2.79 17.00 9.12
C ARG A 145 2.43 18.47 9.00
#